data_AF-A0A090WUF1-F1
#
_entry.id   AF-A0A090WUF1-F1
#
_cell.length_a   1.000
_cell.length_b   1.000
_cell.length_c   1.000
_cell.angle_alpha   90.00
_cell.angle_beta   90.00
_cell.angle_gamma   90.00
#
_symmetry.space_group_name_H-M   'P 1'
#
loop_
_entity.id
_entity.type
_entity.pdbx_description
1 polymer ?
#
loop_
_entity_poly.entity_id
_entity_poly.type
_entity_poly.pdbx_seq_one_letter_code
_entity_poly.pdbx_strand_id
1 'polypeptide(L)'
;MGVYCSEGMNSKKWTKIGVPSCWELQGFGNYNYGFDYKTDKKTHDEHGLYKHEFSVPKEWKSKDVKIVFEGVMTDTEVKINGKPAGEIHQGSFYEFKYDISKLLKYGEQNLLEIKVNKVSSNTSINFAERNADFWIFGGIYRPVYLKVSPQKNI
;
A
#
# COMPACT_ATOMS: atom_id res chain seq x y z
N MET A 1 8.52 -7.34 -4.34
CA MET A 1 8.77 -6.15 -3.49
C MET A 1 9.42 -6.60 -2.18
N GLY A 2 10.24 -5.77 -1.53
CA GLY A 2 10.68 -6.05 -0.16
C GLY A 2 9.52 -5.81 0.82
N VAL A 3 9.33 -6.68 1.81
CA VAL A 3 8.26 -6.55 2.81
C VAL A 3 8.74 -6.87 4.22
N TYR A 4 8.15 -6.20 5.21
CA TYR A 4 8.22 -6.51 6.63
C TYR A 4 6.80 -6.45 7.20
N CYS A 5 6.31 -7.52 7.82
CA CYS A 5 5.05 -7.50 8.59
C CYS A 5 5.35 -7.38 10.08
N SER A 6 4.56 -6.57 10.81
CA SER A 6 4.79 -6.30 12.23
C SER A 6 4.48 -7.52 13.11
N GLU A 7 3.42 -8.26 12.78
CA GLU A 7 2.95 -9.44 13.52
C GLU A 7 2.41 -10.51 12.57
N GLY A 8 2.03 -11.67 13.13
CA GLY A 8 1.51 -12.82 12.39
C GLY A 8 2.59 -13.67 11.73
N MET A 9 2.18 -14.47 10.75
CA MET A 9 3.07 -15.36 9.99
C MET A 9 4.19 -14.56 9.31
N ASN A 10 5.40 -15.12 9.26
CA ASN A 10 6.59 -14.53 8.63
C ASN A 10 6.86 -13.04 8.97
N SER A 11 6.52 -12.62 10.19
CA SER A 11 6.71 -11.25 10.68
C SER A 11 8.09 -10.98 11.28
N LYS A 12 8.36 -9.71 11.63
CA LYS A 12 9.56 -9.24 12.34
C LYS A 12 10.88 -9.44 11.60
N LYS A 13 10.82 -9.60 10.27
CA LYS A 13 11.98 -9.70 9.38
C LYS A 13 11.64 -9.14 8.00
N TRP A 14 12.66 -8.60 7.32
CA TRP A 14 12.54 -8.22 5.91
C TRP A 14 12.66 -9.45 5.02
N THR A 15 11.81 -9.55 4.02
CA THR A 15 11.84 -10.60 2.99
C THR A 15 11.24 -10.07 1.68
N LYS A 16 10.85 -10.96 0.77
CA LYS A 16 10.18 -10.63 -0.49
C LYS A 16 8.74 -11.14 -0.49
N ILE A 17 7.87 -10.37 -1.15
CA ILE A 17 6.49 -10.75 -1.45
C ILE A 17 6.14 -10.33 -2.89
N GLY A 18 5.24 -11.08 -3.52
CA GLY A 18 4.63 -10.70 -4.78
C GLY A 18 3.72 -9.49 -4.60
N VAL A 19 3.74 -8.57 -5.55
CA VAL A 19 2.77 -7.46 -5.63
C VAL A 19 2.21 -7.48 -7.06
N PRO A 20 0.89 -7.54 -7.25
CA PRO A 20 -0.16 -7.52 -6.21
C PRO A 20 -0.32 -8.84 -5.45
N SER A 21 -0.67 -8.77 -4.16
CA SER A 21 -1.11 -9.93 -3.35
C SER A 21 -1.78 -9.54 -2.04
N CYS A 22 -2.58 -10.45 -1.48
CA CYS A 22 -2.94 -10.46 -0.07
C CYS A 22 -1.82 -11.14 0.73
N TRP A 23 -1.42 -10.57 1.86
CA TRP A 23 -0.29 -11.05 2.66
C TRP A 23 -0.50 -12.46 3.18
N GLU A 24 -1.71 -12.73 3.65
CA GLU A 24 -2.11 -13.99 4.25
C GLU A 24 -1.98 -15.14 3.26
N LEU A 25 -2.31 -14.90 1.99
CA LEU A 25 -2.18 -15.86 0.90
C LEU A 25 -0.72 -16.06 0.44
N GLN A 26 0.20 -15.25 0.94
CA GLN A 26 1.64 -15.37 0.73
C GLN A 26 2.36 -15.84 2.01
N GLY A 27 1.62 -16.24 3.05
CA GLY A 27 2.17 -16.73 4.31
C GLY A 27 2.60 -15.63 5.28
N PHE A 28 1.99 -14.45 5.23
CA PHE A 28 2.28 -13.31 6.10
C PHE A 28 1.06 -12.85 6.89
N GLY A 29 1.24 -12.20 8.04
CA GLY A 29 0.13 -11.64 8.82
C GLY A 29 -0.77 -12.71 9.44
N ASN A 30 -1.99 -12.33 9.83
CA ASN A 30 -2.96 -13.22 10.46
C ASN A 30 -4.24 -13.30 9.64
N TYR A 31 -4.84 -14.48 9.48
CA TYR A 31 -6.17 -14.55 8.89
C TYR A 31 -7.21 -13.90 9.81
N ASN A 32 -8.12 -13.12 9.22
CA ASN A 32 -9.25 -12.50 9.91
C ASN A 32 -10.49 -12.65 9.02
N TYR A 33 -11.63 -13.01 9.60
CA TYR A 33 -12.90 -13.08 8.90
C TYR A 33 -13.91 -12.11 9.53
N GLY A 34 -14.54 -11.28 8.70
CA GLY A 34 -15.56 -10.26 9.03
C GLY A 34 -16.00 -10.16 10.49
N PHE A 35 -16.84 -11.10 10.92
CA PHE A 35 -17.49 -11.10 12.23
C PHE A 35 -16.61 -11.51 13.42
N ASP A 36 -15.30 -11.67 13.28
CA ASP A 36 -14.40 -12.00 14.39
C ASP A 36 -14.48 -10.94 15.52
N TYR A 37 -14.88 -9.69 15.24
CA TYR A 37 -15.14 -8.67 16.27
C TYR A 37 -16.33 -8.99 17.21
N LYS A 38 -17.23 -9.91 16.81
CA LYS A 38 -18.32 -10.43 17.65
C LYS A 38 -17.87 -11.57 18.57
N THR A 39 -16.61 -11.97 18.45
CA THR A 39 -15.98 -12.98 19.30
C THR A 39 -15.00 -12.29 20.25
N ASP A 40 -14.69 -12.89 21.39
CA ASP A 40 -13.65 -12.39 22.32
C ASP A 40 -12.23 -12.42 21.73
N LYS A 41 -12.08 -12.66 20.42
CA LYS A 41 -10.79 -12.65 19.73
C LYS A 41 -10.30 -11.23 19.54
N LYS A 42 -9.01 -11.03 19.81
CA LYS A 42 -8.32 -9.77 19.56
C LYS A 42 -8.30 -9.46 18.06
N THR A 43 -8.71 -8.26 17.68
CA THR A 43 -8.57 -7.76 16.31
C THR A 43 -7.10 -7.77 15.91
N HIS A 44 -6.81 -8.36 14.75
CA HIS A 44 -5.48 -8.37 14.14
C HIS A 44 -5.20 -7.03 13.47
N ASP A 45 -4.35 -6.22 14.10
CA ASP A 45 -4.03 -4.83 13.72
C ASP A 45 -2.61 -4.68 13.14
N GLU A 46 -2.03 -5.76 12.60
CA GLU A 46 -0.70 -5.70 12.01
C GLU A 46 -0.58 -4.66 10.88
N HIS A 47 0.64 -4.20 10.65
CA HIS A 47 0.98 -3.38 9.50
C HIS A 47 2.13 -4.01 8.71
N GLY A 48 2.18 -3.66 7.43
CA GLY A 48 3.19 -4.07 6.47
C GLY A 48 3.99 -2.87 5.99
N LEU A 49 5.31 -2.98 5.99
CA LEU A 49 6.23 -2.03 5.38
C LEU A 49 6.75 -2.61 4.08
N TYR A 50 6.73 -1.81 3.01
CA TYR A 50 7.22 -2.18 1.68
C TYR A 50 8.38 -1.30 1.27
N LYS A 51 9.32 -1.90 0.55
CA LYS A 51 10.38 -1.17 -0.16
C LYS A 51 10.57 -1.68 -1.58
N HIS A 52 10.75 -0.75 -2.51
CA HIS A 52 11.08 -1.05 -3.90
C HIS A 52 11.97 0.01 -4.51
N GLU A 53 13.06 -0.41 -5.11
CA GLU A 53 13.91 0.45 -5.92
C GLU A 53 13.46 0.38 -7.38
N PHE A 54 13.36 1.55 -8.02
CA PHE A 54 12.97 1.68 -9.41
C PHE A 54 13.72 2.81 -10.10
N SER A 55 13.96 2.71 -11.40
CA SER A 55 14.64 3.73 -12.19
C SER A 55 13.64 4.60 -12.94
N VAL A 56 13.91 5.91 -13.00
CA VAL A 56 13.10 6.86 -13.77
C VAL A 56 13.96 7.50 -14.86
N PRO A 57 13.54 7.48 -16.15
CA PRO A 57 14.30 8.09 -17.24
C PRO A 57 14.44 9.62 -17.13
N LYS A 58 15.55 10.20 -17.64
CA LYS A 58 15.78 11.67 -17.61
C LYS A 58 14.74 12.44 -18.41
N GLU A 59 14.22 11.81 -19.46
CA GLU A 59 13.26 12.34 -20.43
C GLU A 59 11.89 12.63 -19.80
N TRP A 60 11.62 12.12 -18.60
CA TRP A 60 10.38 12.38 -17.88
C TRP A 60 10.41 13.67 -17.06
N LYS A 61 11.55 14.37 -16.97
CA LYS A 61 11.71 15.58 -16.16
C LYS A 61 10.76 16.72 -16.54
N SER A 62 10.29 16.74 -17.78
CA SER A 62 9.31 17.72 -18.32
C SER A 62 7.88 17.16 -18.39
N LYS A 63 7.60 16.03 -17.75
CA LYS A 63 6.29 15.35 -17.74
C LYS A 63 5.68 15.35 -16.36
N ASP A 64 4.38 15.12 -16.29
CA ASP A 64 3.70 14.81 -15.05
C ASP A 64 3.82 13.31 -14.78
N VAL A 65 4.30 12.96 -13.59
CA VAL A 65 4.48 11.58 -13.16
C VAL A 65 3.66 11.34 -11.90
N LYS A 66 2.67 10.45 -12.01
CA LYS A 66 1.84 10.02 -10.89
C LYS A 66 2.16 8.56 -10.55
N ILE A 67 2.23 8.24 -9.27
CA ILE A 67 2.14 6.84 -8.82
C ILE A 67 0.66 6.51 -8.58
N VAL A 68 0.21 5.38 -9.11
CA VAL A 68 -1.17 4.92 -9.04
C VAL A 68 -1.22 3.61 -8.28
N PHE A 69 -2.16 3.52 -7.33
CA PHE A 69 -2.51 2.32 -6.60
C PHE A 69 -3.96 1.98 -6.89
N GLU A 70 -4.23 0.83 -7.48
CA GLU A 70 -5.60 0.43 -7.83
C GLU A 70 -6.41 -0.11 -6.63
N GLY A 71 -5.73 -0.38 -5.51
CA GLY A 71 -6.34 -0.77 -4.25
C GLY A 71 -5.33 -1.36 -3.26
N VAL A 72 -5.44 -0.93 -2.01
CA VAL A 72 -4.61 -1.36 -0.89
C VAL A 72 -5.48 -1.49 0.35
N MET A 73 -5.38 -2.57 1.11
CA MET A 73 -6.16 -2.80 2.33
C MET A 73 -5.27 -2.54 3.57
N THR A 74 -5.45 -1.45 4.34
CA THR A 74 -6.37 -0.32 4.10
C THR A 74 -5.65 1.03 4.20
N ASP A 75 -5.25 1.46 5.40
CA ASP A 75 -4.64 2.79 5.57
C ASP A 75 -3.22 2.77 4.99
N THR A 76 -2.96 3.63 4.01
CA THR A 76 -1.73 3.56 3.21
C THR A 76 -0.97 4.89 3.23
N GLU A 77 0.24 4.85 3.78
CA GLU A 77 1.24 5.92 3.73
C GLU A 77 2.24 5.62 2.59
N VAL A 78 2.47 6.59 1.69
CA VAL A 78 3.42 6.43 0.56
C VAL A 78 4.52 7.48 0.64
N LYS A 79 5.77 7.04 0.50
CA LYS A 79 6.94 7.90 0.41
C LYS A 79 7.79 7.59 -0.82
N ILE A 80 8.34 8.63 -1.41
CA ILE A 80 9.34 8.56 -2.47
C ILE A 80 10.61 9.22 -1.95
N ASN A 81 11.73 8.48 -1.95
CA ASN A 81 13.02 8.95 -1.47
C ASN A 81 12.94 9.55 -0.05
N GLY A 82 12.21 8.89 0.85
CA GLY A 82 11.99 9.35 2.23
C GLY A 82 10.97 10.48 2.41
N LYS A 83 10.44 11.07 1.33
CA LYS A 83 9.47 12.18 1.38
C LYS A 83 8.04 11.69 1.16
N PRO A 84 7.05 12.17 1.94
CA PRO A 84 5.64 11.83 1.71
C PRO A 84 5.17 12.19 0.29
N ALA A 85 4.45 11.28 -0.36
CA ALA A 85 3.84 11.50 -1.67
C ALA A 85 2.52 12.29 -1.57
N GLY A 86 1.84 12.21 -0.43
CA GLY A 86 0.60 12.92 -0.13
C GLY A 86 0.01 12.47 1.20
N GLU A 87 -1.26 12.81 1.42
CA GLU A 87 -2.03 12.41 2.60
C GLU A 87 -2.21 10.88 2.69
N ILE A 88 -2.42 10.37 3.89
CA ILE A 88 -2.71 8.96 4.12
C ILE A 88 -4.00 8.58 3.39
N HIS A 89 -3.92 7.58 2.52
CA HIS A 89 -5.11 7.02 1.89
C HIS A 89 -5.85 6.11 2.88
N GLN A 90 -7.18 6.23 2.94
CA GLN A 90 -8.03 5.37 3.77
C GLN A 90 -9.11 4.71 2.92
N GLY A 91 -8.98 3.42 2.69
CA GLY A 91 -9.99 2.63 1.98
C GLY A 91 -9.39 1.52 1.14
N SER A 92 -10.13 0.43 0.97
CA SER A 92 -9.62 -0.79 0.36
C SER A 92 -9.93 -0.89 -1.12
N PHE A 93 -11.10 -0.40 -1.54
CA PHE A 93 -11.74 -0.86 -2.78
C PHE A 93 -11.65 0.10 -3.97
N TYR A 94 -10.94 1.22 -3.84
CA TYR A 94 -10.87 2.26 -4.87
C TYR A 94 -9.44 2.73 -5.16
N GLU A 95 -9.24 3.30 -6.35
CA GLU A 95 -7.95 3.84 -6.79
C GLU A 95 -7.58 5.10 -5.98
N PHE A 96 -6.30 5.24 -5.68
CA PHE A 96 -5.71 6.53 -5.33
C PHE A 96 -4.38 6.75 -6.05
N LYS A 97 -4.00 8.02 -6.18
CA LYS A 97 -2.77 8.42 -6.87
C LYS A 97 -2.19 9.69 -6.29
N TYR A 98 -0.87 9.81 -6.40
CA TYR A 98 -0.13 10.99 -5.99
C TYR A 98 0.72 11.51 -7.13
N ASP A 99 0.80 12.83 -7.29
CA ASP A 99 1.81 13.46 -8.12
C ASP A 99 3.16 13.39 -7.39
N ILE A 100 4.10 12.67 -7.98
CA ILE A 100 5.45 12.46 -7.42
C ILE A 100 6.52 13.16 -8.25
N SER A 101 6.14 14.00 -9.22
CA SER A 101 7.05 14.61 -10.19
C SER A 101 8.20 15.37 -9.53
N LYS A 102 7.94 16.02 -8.38
CA LYS A 102 8.92 16.79 -7.60
C LYS A 102 9.74 15.94 -6.60
N LEU A 103 9.38 14.68 -6.42
CA LEU A 103 10.04 13.76 -5.47
C LEU A 103 11.05 12.84 -6.16
N LEU A 104 10.97 12.73 -7.49
CA LEU A 104 11.81 11.85 -8.29
C LEU A 104 13.21 12.41 -8.54
N LYS A 105 14.19 11.52 -8.50
CA LYS A 105 15.54 11.69 -9.03
C LYS A 105 15.56 11.14 -10.45
N TYR A 106 15.50 12.03 -11.44
CA TYR A 106 15.45 11.66 -12.86
C TYR A 106 16.81 11.20 -13.38
N GLY A 107 16.86 10.06 -14.06
CA GLY A 107 18.08 9.41 -14.53
C GLY A 107 18.82 8.59 -13.48
N GLU A 108 18.20 8.39 -12.31
CA GLU A 108 18.77 7.72 -11.15
C GLU A 108 17.79 6.67 -10.59
N GLN A 109 18.27 5.88 -9.63
CA GLN A 109 17.39 5.04 -8.84
C GLN A 109 16.62 5.86 -7.80
N ASN A 110 15.37 5.47 -7.62
CA ASN A 110 14.43 6.02 -6.66
C ASN A 110 13.98 4.91 -5.72
N LEU A 111 13.70 5.29 -4.47
CA LEU A 111 13.17 4.37 -3.46
C LEU A 111 11.69 4.68 -3.21
N LEU A 112 10.84 3.69 -3.42
CA LEU A 112 9.44 3.68 -2.99
C LEU A 112 9.37 2.98 -1.62
N GLU A 113 8.78 3.66 -0.65
CA GLU A 113 8.52 3.13 0.68
C GLU A 113 7.03 3.27 0.97
N ILE A 114 6.38 2.19 1.41
CA ILE A 114 4.94 2.18 1.69
C ILE A 114 4.72 1.56 3.06
N LYS A 115 3.83 2.14 3.86
CA LYS A 115 3.30 1.50 5.06
C LYS A 115 1.81 1.29 4.87
N VAL A 116 1.37 0.07 5.12
CA VAL A 116 -0.03 -0.35 5.01
C VAL A 116 -0.46 -0.84 6.39
N ASN A 117 -1.48 -0.22 6.99
CA ASN A 117 -2.09 -0.72 8.21
C ASN A 117 -3.30 -1.57 7.86
N LYS A 118 -3.39 -2.76 8.46
CA LYS A 118 -4.53 -3.65 8.28
C LYS A 118 -5.79 -3.17 9.00
N VAL A 119 -5.69 -2.23 9.93
CA VAL A 119 -6.88 -1.61 10.53
C VAL A 119 -6.80 -0.12 10.25
N SER A 120 -7.90 0.44 9.75
CA SER A 120 -7.99 1.86 9.51
C SER A 120 -8.03 2.61 10.84
N SER A 121 -7.36 3.76 10.91
CA SER A 121 -7.51 4.69 12.04
C SER A 121 -8.88 5.36 12.07
N ASN A 122 -9.61 5.35 10.95
CA ASN A 122 -10.97 5.82 10.81
C ASN A 122 -11.98 4.69 11.04
N THR A 123 -12.81 4.85 12.08
CA THR A 123 -13.82 3.86 12.50
C THR A 123 -14.93 3.66 11.48
N SER A 124 -15.31 4.69 10.72
CA SER A 124 -16.32 4.59 9.67
C SER A 124 -15.86 3.68 8.54
N ILE A 125 -14.56 3.76 8.17
CA ILE A 125 -13.95 2.87 7.19
C ILE A 125 -13.90 1.43 7.70
N ASN A 126 -13.53 1.22 8.98
CA ASN A 126 -13.59 -0.12 9.56
C ASN A 126 -15.01 -0.69 9.54
N PHE A 127 -16.02 0.11 9.88
CA PHE A 127 -17.42 -0.32 9.83
C PHE A 127 -17.82 -0.76 8.41
N ALA A 128 -17.48 0.04 7.40
CA ALA A 128 -17.81 -0.26 6.00
C ALA A 128 -17.06 -1.49 5.45
N GLU A 129 -15.80 -1.69 5.84
CA GLU A 129 -14.95 -2.72 5.24
C GLU A 129 -14.85 -4.01 6.05
N ARG A 130 -15.13 -4.00 7.36
CA ARG A 130 -14.83 -5.15 8.24
C ARG A 130 -16.08 -5.83 8.80
N ASN A 131 -17.24 -5.18 8.72
CA ASN A 131 -18.48 -5.76 9.24
C ASN A 131 -19.28 -6.56 8.19
N ALA A 132 -18.67 -6.90 7.05
CA ALA A 132 -19.30 -7.73 6.02
C ALA A 132 -18.77 -9.17 6.06
N ASP A 133 -19.49 -10.07 5.38
CA ASP A 133 -19.29 -11.52 5.44
C ASP A 133 -18.21 -12.00 4.46
N PHE A 134 -16.95 -11.67 4.75
CA PHE A 134 -15.81 -12.04 3.90
C PHE A 134 -14.47 -12.05 4.66
N TRP A 135 -13.42 -12.57 4.00
CA TRP A 135 -12.05 -12.55 4.53
C TRP A 135 -11.46 -11.13 4.53
N ILE A 136 -11.01 -10.68 5.70
CA ILE A 136 -10.32 -9.40 5.87
C ILE A 136 -8.81 -9.64 5.74
N PHE A 137 -8.28 -9.36 4.55
CA PHE A 137 -6.86 -9.47 4.26
C PHE A 137 -6.07 -8.20 4.59
N GLY A 138 -4.76 -8.25 4.45
CA GLY A 138 -3.90 -7.08 4.38
C GLY A 138 -3.23 -6.98 3.02
N GLY A 139 -2.94 -5.74 2.58
CA GLY A 139 -1.92 -5.54 1.57
C GLY A 139 -2.23 -4.80 0.30
N ILE A 140 -1.21 -4.74 -0.55
CA ILE A 140 -1.25 -4.16 -1.88
C ILE A 140 -1.76 -5.26 -2.82
N TYR A 141 -3.08 -5.47 -2.81
CA TYR A 141 -3.73 -6.59 -3.48
C TYR A 141 -4.16 -6.28 -4.92
N ARG A 142 -3.94 -5.04 -5.38
CA ARG A 142 -4.13 -4.61 -6.79
C ARG A 142 -2.86 -3.91 -7.32
N PRO A 143 -2.72 -3.76 -8.65
CA PRO A 143 -1.53 -3.20 -9.28
C PRO A 143 -1.09 -1.82 -8.74
N VAL A 144 0.23 -1.60 -8.80
CA VAL A 144 0.88 -0.31 -8.55
C VAL A 144 1.75 0.02 -9.75
N TYR A 145 1.60 1.22 -10.31
CA TYR A 145 2.34 1.62 -11.50
C TYR A 145 2.53 3.14 -11.57
N LEU A 146 3.42 3.57 -12.46
CA LEU A 146 3.62 4.98 -12.79
C LEU A 146 2.78 5.34 -14.01
N LYS A 147 1.97 6.39 -13.90
CA LYS A 147 1.28 7.03 -15.02
C LYS A 147 2.05 8.29 -15.39
N VAL A 148 2.44 8.38 -16.66
CA VAL A 148 3.24 9.49 -17.19
C VAL A 148 2.45 10.20 -18.29
N SER A 149 2.29 11.51 -18.17
CA SER A 149 1.57 12.32 -19.16
C SER A 149 2.32 13.61 -19.48
N PRO A 150 2.13 14.20 -20.68
CA PRO A 150 2.60 15.56 -20.95
C PRO A 150 1.94 16.55 -19.99
N GLN A 151 2.57 17.67 -19.66
CA GLN A 151 1.99 18.69 -18.75
C GLN A 151 0.63 19.25 -19.21
N LYS A 152 0.37 19.20 -20.52
CA LYS A 152 -0.95 19.49 -21.10
C LYS A 152 -1.53 18.19 -21.62
N ASN A 153 -2.56 17.69 -20.96
CA ASN A 153 -3.29 16.49 -21.31
C ASN A 153 -4.78 16.66 -20.99
N ILE A 154 -5.62 15.82 -21.61
CA ILE A 154 -7.06 15.73 -21.35
C ILE A 154 -7.29 14.92 -20.09
#